data_AF-A0A7E6EG60-F1
#
_entry.id   AF-A0A7E6EG60-F1
#
_cell.length_a   1.000
_cell.length_b   1.000
_cell.length_c   1.000
_cell.angle_alpha   90.00
_cell.angle_beta   90.00
_cell.angle_gamma   90.00
#
_symmetry.space_group_name_H-M   'P 1'
#
loop_
_entity.id
_entity.type
_entity.pdbx_description
1 polymer ?
#
loop_
_entity_poly.entity_id
_entity_poly.type
_entity_poly.pdbx_seq_one_letter_code
_entity_poly.pdbx_strand_id
1 'polypeptide(L)'
;MNTRGLGSQLTDSIPVTELSASGRFESHDLLRKGFTCMKNELLPSYPLELSEKNFQLNQDKMNFSTLRNIQSLCTPLKLQMEFKAVQQVQCLPFLPSSNVSLDMLRGNDKTTGFEDILNGPSQSKLMGKPHLTVEYKLDLL
;
A
#
# COMPACT_ATOMS: atom_id res chain seq x y z
N MET A 1 -9.39 -35.96 16.60
CA MET A 1 -10.35 -34.84 16.60
C MET A 1 -9.79 -33.74 17.51
N ASN A 2 -9.32 -32.63 16.95
CA ASN A 2 -8.88 -31.45 17.70
C ASN A 2 -9.23 -30.20 16.88
N THR A 3 -10.39 -29.61 17.16
CA THR A 3 -10.86 -28.34 16.59
C THR A 3 -10.31 -27.21 17.45
N ARG A 4 -9.09 -26.74 17.14
CA ARG A 4 -8.53 -25.54 17.75
C ARG A 4 -8.63 -24.36 16.77
N GLY A 5 -9.58 -23.49 17.05
CA GLY A 5 -9.41 -22.02 16.99
C GLY A 5 -9.16 -21.41 15.63
N LEU A 6 -10.18 -21.40 14.77
CA LEU A 6 -10.23 -20.59 13.54
C LEU A 6 -10.70 -19.15 13.87
N GLY A 7 -10.06 -18.50 14.83
CA GLY A 7 -10.61 -17.31 15.50
C GLY A 7 -9.77 -16.02 15.45
N SER A 8 -8.64 -15.99 14.74
CA SER A 8 -7.69 -14.86 14.87
C SER A 8 -7.47 -14.00 13.61
N GLN A 9 -8.29 -14.15 12.56
CA GLN A 9 -8.06 -13.46 11.27
C GLN A 9 -8.94 -12.22 11.03
N LEU A 10 -9.68 -11.72 12.03
CA LEU A 10 -10.61 -10.58 11.86
C LEU A 10 -10.36 -9.43 12.86
N THR A 11 -9.10 -9.11 13.17
CA THR A 11 -8.77 -7.94 14.03
C THR A 11 -7.87 -6.92 13.35
N ASP A 12 -7.61 -7.09 12.06
CA ASP A 12 -6.89 -6.11 11.22
C ASP A 12 -7.83 -5.18 10.43
N SER A 13 -9.12 -5.16 10.80
CA SER A 13 -10.03 -4.12 10.37
C SER A 13 -9.54 -2.80 10.99
N ILE A 14 -9.18 -1.83 10.13
CA ILE A 14 -9.24 -0.39 10.43
C ILE A 14 -10.46 -0.19 11.33
N PRO A 15 -10.36 0.54 12.47
CA PRO A 15 -11.45 0.61 13.43
C PRO A 15 -12.72 0.91 12.67
N VAL A 16 -13.59 -0.09 12.57
CA VAL A 16 -15.01 0.15 12.38
C VAL A 16 -15.27 1.04 13.58
N THR A 17 -15.46 2.33 13.31
CA THR A 17 -16.00 3.23 14.31
C THR A 17 -17.24 2.49 14.77
N GLU A 18 -17.15 1.84 15.94
CA GLU A 18 -18.32 1.38 16.64
C GLU A 18 -19.21 2.59 16.57
N LEU A 19 -20.32 2.44 15.86
CA LEU A 19 -21.42 3.36 15.96
C LEU A 19 -21.89 3.15 17.40
N SER A 20 -21.13 3.71 18.36
CA SER A 20 -21.66 3.99 19.66
C SER A 20 -22.91 4.76 19.31
N ALA A 21 -24.04 4.24 19.77
CA ALA A 21 -25.25 4.99 19.85
C ALA A 21 -24.93 6.15 20.81
N SER A 22 -24.19 7.14 20.33
CA SER A 22 -24.09 8.45 20.92
C SER A 22 -25.54 8.85 21.05
N GLY A 23 -26.00 8.91 22.29
CA GLY A 23 -27.29 9.49 22.61
C GLY A 23 -27.41 10.81 21.85
N ARG A 24 -28.65 11.25 21.64
CA ARG A 24 -29.07 12.39 20.82
C ARG A 24 -28.43 13.76 21.18
N PHE A 25 -27.37 13.77 21.98
CA PHE A 25 -26.71 14.92 22.58
C PHE A 25 -25.20 14.71 22.89
N GLU A 26 -24.44 13.86 22.20
CA GLU A 26 -22.97 13.98 22.27
C GLU A 26 -22.47 14.93 21.17
N SER A 27 -22.13 16.15 21.57
CA SER A 27 -21.43 17.11 20.71
C SER A 27 -20.11 16.48 20.26
N HIS A 28 -19.96 16.22 18.96
CA HIS A 28 -18.70 15.76 18.39
C HIS A 28 -17.60 16.75 18.79
N ASP A 29 -16.55 16.28 19.48
CA ASP A 29 -15.40 17.10 19.85
C ASP A 29 -14.57 17.45 18.60
N LEU A 30 -15.04 18.48 17.88
CA LEU A 30 -14.48 18.96 16.62
C LEU A 30 -13.06 19.52 16.77
N LEU A 31 -12.71 20.03 17.97
CA LEU A 31 -11.39 20.60 18.22
C LEU A 31 -10.32 19.52 18.35
N ARG A 32 -10.67 18.36 18.94
CA ARG A 32 -9.72 17.25 19.11
C ARG A 32 -9.72 16.28 17.94
N LYS A 33 -10.87 16.04 17.31
CA LYS A 33 -11.03 15.08 16.20
C LYS A 33 -10.94 15.70 14.81
N GLY A 34 -11.00 17.03 14.69
CA GLY A 34 -11.05 17.73 13.42
C GLY A 34 -12.40 17.59 12.72
N PHE A 35 -12.58 18.28 11.60
CA PHE A 35 -13.77 18.15 10.76
C PHE A 35 -13.81 16.76 10.11
N THR A 36 -14.93 16.04 10.24
CA THR A 36 -15.09 14.75 9.58
C THR A 36 -15.22 14.95 8.07
N CYS A 37 -14.36 14.30 7.29
CA CYS A 37 -14.49 14.29 5.84
C CYS A 37 -15.65 13.38 5.46
N MET A 38 -16.67 13.87 4.73
CA MET A 38 -17.81 13.05 4.29
C MET A 38 -17.40 11.80 3.51
N LYS A 39 -16.20 11.77 2.91
CA LYS A 39 -15.65 10.59 2.23
C LYS A 39 -15.26 9.47 3.20
N ASN A 40 -14.96 9.78 4.45
CA ASN A 40 -14.55 8.83 5.48
C ASN A 40 -15.76 8.24 6.23
N GLU A 41 -16.92 8.92 6.21
CA GLU A 41 -18.18 8.44 6.81
C GLU A 41 -19.02 7.62 5.83
N LEU A 42 -18.68 7.65 4.54
CA LEU A 42 -19.35 6.82 3.54
C LEU A 42 -18.94 5.37 3.75
N LEU A 43 -19.89 4.54 4.18
CA LEU A 43 -19.70 3.10 4.17
C LEU A 43 -19.35 2.66 2.73
N PRO A 44 -18.45 1.67 2.57
CA PRO A 44 -18.16 1.11 1.25
C PRO A 44 -19.47 0.67 0.61
N SER A 45 -19.72 1.10 -0.62
CA SER A 45 -20.98 0.79 -1.32
C SER A 45 -21.11 -0.71 -1.58
N TYR A 46 -19.97 -1.40 -1.69
CA TYR A 46 -19.91 -2.82 -1.99
C TYR A 46 -19.05 -3.60 -0.97
N PRO A 47 -19.49 -4.79 -0.50
CA PRO A 47 -18.77 -5.57 0.50
C PRO A 47 -17.30 -5.90 0.16
N LEU A 48 -16.98 -6.02 -1.13
CA LEU A 48 -15.63 -6.35 -1.58
C LEU A 48 -14.76 -5.12 -1.88
N GLU A 49 -15.33 -3.91 -1.92
CA GLU A 49 -14.62 -2.70 -2.34
C GLU A 49 -13.39 -2.43 -1.46
N LEU A 50 -13.53 -2.62 -0.14
CA LEU A 50 -12.41 -2.49 0.79
C LEU A 50 -11.33 -3.56 0.58
N SER A 51 -11.75 -4.79 0.26
CA SER A 51 -10.82 -5.89 0.04
C SER A 51 -10.02 -5.68 -1.24
N GLU A 52 -10.68 -5.23 -2.32
CA GLU A 52 -10.05 -4.98 -3.61
C GLU A 52 -9.06 -3.81 -3.53
N LYS A 53 -9.45 -2.70 -2.88
CA LYS A 53 -8.55 -1.55 -2.63
C LYS A 53 -7.29 -1.93 -1.85
N ASN A 54 -7.36 -2.92 -0.98
CA ASN A 54 -6.25 -3.37 -0.13
C ASN A 54 -5.66 -4.71 -0.57
N PHE A 55 -5.99 -5.20 -1.77
CA PHE A 55 -5.65 -6.55 -2.21
C PHE A 55 -4.14 -6.83 -2.10
N GLN A 56 -3.32 -5.94 -2.65
CA GLN A 56 -1.87 -6.11 -2.65
C GLN A 56 -1.28 -6.12 -1.23
N LEU A 57 -1.73 -5.20 -0.36
CA LEU A 57 -1.28 -5.13 1.03
C LEU A 57 -1.68 -6.38 1.81
N ASN A 58 -2.88 -6.89 1.59
CA ASN A 58 -3.38 -8.10 2.23
C ASN A 58 -2.59 -9.34 1.77
N GLN A 59 -2.26 -9.42 0.48
CA GLN A 59 -1.43 -10.49 -0.07
C GLN A 59 -0.03 -10.46 0.57
N ASP A 60 0.58 -9.28 0.69
CA ASP A 60 1.90 -9.14 1.32
C ASP A 60 1.88 -9.57 2.78
N LYS A 61 0.88 -9.12 3.54
CA LYS A 61 0.69 -9.52 4.93
C LYS A 61 0.60 -11.04 5.07
N MET A 62 -0.19 -11.68 4.21
CA MET A 62 -0.32 -13.14 4.16
C MET A 62 1.03 -13.82 3.86
N ASN A 63 1.75 -13.32 2.86
CA ASN A 63 3.04 -13.84 2.42
C ASN A 63 4.09 -13.73 3.52
N PHE A 64 4.22 -12.58 4.17
CA PHE A 64 5.15 -12.38 5.29
C PHE A 64 4.81 -13.24 6.50
N SER A 65 3.52 -13.41 6.82
CA SER A 65 3.08 -14.31 7.89
C SER A 65 3.46 -15.76 7.58
N THR A 66 3.22 -16.20 6.35
CA THR A 66 3.58 -17.54 5.88
C THR A 66 5.08 -17.76 5.92
N LEU A 67 5.86 -16.80 5.43
CA LEU A 67 7.33 -16.87 5.43
C LEU A 67 7.90 -16.95 6.84
N ARG A 68 7.33 -16.18 7.77
CA ARG A 68 7.69 -16.24 9.21
C ARG A 68 7.44 -17.64 9.78
N ASN A 69 6.30 -18.24 9.45
CA ASN A 69 5.90 -19.54 9.98
C ASN A 69 6.78 -20.67 9.45
N ILE A 70 7.23 -20.58 8.20
CA ILE A 70 8.07 -21.62 7.56
C ILE A 70 9.55 -21.46 7.91
N GLN A 71 10.07 -20.22 7.83
CA GLN A 71 11.51 -19.96 7.79
C GLN A 71 12.04 -19.16 8.99
N SER A 72 11.21 -18.84 9.99
CA SER A 72 11.49 -17.98 11.15
C SER A 72 11.41 -16.47 10.89
N LEU A 73 11.62 -15.67 11.94
CA LEU A 73 11.45 -14.21 11.94
C LEU A 73 12.48 -13.45 11.09
N CYS A 74 13.68 -14.01 10.90
CA CYS A 74 14.77 -13.29 10.21
C CYS A 74 14.51 -13.12 8.71
N THR A 75 13.84 -14.08 8.07
CA THR A 75 13.55 -14.03 6.63
C THR A 75 12.60 -12.90 6.23
N PRO A 76 11.41 -12.73 6.83
CA PRO A 76 10.53 -11.61 6.48
C PRO A 76 11.19 -10.26 6.79
N LEU A 77 12.01 -10.16 7.84
CA LEU A 77 12.76 -8.93 8.14
C LEU A 77 13.78 -8.61 7.04
N LYS A 78 14.57 -9.60 6.60
CA LYS A 78 15.51 -9.44 5.49
C LYS A 78 14.81 -8.97 4.22
N LEU A 79 13.71 -9.62 3.86
CA LEU A 79 12.93 -9.26 2.67
C LEU A 79 12.33 -7.85 2.78
N GLN A 80 11.85 -7.44 3.97
CA GLN A 80 11.39 -6.06 4.20
C GLN A 80 12.51 -5.02 4.06
N MET A 81 13.72 -5.34 4.50
CA MET A 81 14.88 -4.47 4.30
C MET A 81 15.24 -4.34 2.82
N GLU A 82 15.21 -5.44 2.07
CA GLU A 82 15.43 -5.45 0.61
C GLU A 82 14.38 -4.60 -0.11
N PHE A 83 13.10 -4.74 0.24
CA PHE A 83 12.04 -3.88 -0.32
C PHE A 83 12.31 -2.40 -0.09
N LYS A 84 12.68 -2.02 1.13
CA LYS A 84 13.00 -0.62 1.45
C LYS A 84 14.24 -0.13 0.70
N ALA A 85 15.28 -0.96 0.58
CA ALA A 85 16.48 -0.62 -0.16
C ALA A 85 16.15 -0.38 -1.65
N VAL A 86 15.36 -1.25 -2.26
CA VAL A 86 14.93 -1.12 -3.66
C VAL A 86 14.08 0.12 -3.89
N GLN A 87 13.16 0.45 -2.97
CA GLN A 87 12.35 1.67 -3.08
C GLN A 87 13.17 2.97 -3.00
N GLN A 88 14.33 2.94 -2.35
CA GLN A 88 15.23 4.09 -2.25
C GLN A 88 16.10 4.29 -3.48
N VAL A 89 16.22 3.29 -4.37
CA VAL A 89 17.02 3.43 -5.59
C VAL A 89 16.32 4.38 -6.54
N GLN A 90 16.79 5.63 -6.56
CA GLN A 90 16.22 6.66 -7.42
C GLN A 90 16.97 6.71 -8.75
N CYS A 91 16.24 6.48 -9.85
CA CYS A 91 16.76 6.73 -11.18
C CYS A 91 16.97 8.24 -11.39
N LEU A 92 17.78 8.61 -12.39
CA LEU A 92 17.96 10.02 -12.75
C LEU A 92 16.59 10.63 -13.11
N PRO A 93 16.34 11.91 -12.79
CA PRO A 93 15.00 12.51 -12.85
C PRO A 93 14.34 12.51 -14.23
N PHE A 94 15.16 12.37 -15.29
CA PHE A 94 14.74 12.37 -16.69
C PHE A 94 14.69 10.97 -17.30
N LEU A 95 15.15 9.94 -16.58
CA LEU A 95 15.07 8.56 -17.04
C LEU A 95 13.78 7.92 -16.52
N PRO A 96 13.12 7.06 -17.33
CA PRO A 96 11.97 6.32 -16.84
C PRO A 96 12.40 5.41 -15.69
N SER A 97 11.73 5.53 -14.55
CA SER A 97 11.84 4.56 -13.45
C SER A 97 10.87 3.41 -13.71
N SER A 98 11.31 2.18 -13.48
CA SER A 98 10.46 0.99 -13.49
C SER A 98 10.55 0.28 -12.14
N ASN A 99 9.50 -0.43 -11.75
CA ASN A 99 9.44 -1.19 -10.49
C ASN A 99 10.01 -2.60 -10.62
N VAL A 100 10.78 -2.91 -11.67
CA VAL A 100 11.22 -4.26 -12.02
C VAL A 100 11.88 -5.00 -10.85
N SER A 101 12.78 -4.34 -10.12
CA SER A 101 13.44 -4.93 -8.96
C SER A 101 12.49 -5.23 -7.81
N LEU A 102 11.49 -4.37 -7.59
CA LEU A 102 10.45 -4.57 -6.58
C LEU A 102 9.51 -5.71 -7.00
N ASP A 103 9.20 -5.82 -8.28
CA ASP A 103 8.35 -6.87 -8.85
C ASP A 103 9.03 -8.24 -8.79
N MET A 104 10.36 -8.29 -9.01
CA MET A 104 11.17 -9.50 -8.79
C MET A 104 11.11 -9.98 -7.33
N LEU A 105 11.21 -9.06 -6.35
CA LEU A 105 11.12 -9.42 -4.94
C LEU A 105 9.72 -9.88 -4.51
N ARG A 106 8.67 -9.40 -5.19
CA ARG A 106 7.29 -9.86 -5.00
C ARG A 106 6.96 -11.16 -5.72
N GLY A 107 7.76 -11.52 -6.73
CA GLY A 107 7.47 -12.64 -7.63
C GLY A 107 6.40 -12.31 -8.67
N ASN A 108 6.19 -11.02 -8.96
CA ASN A 108 5.27 -10.54 -9.99
C ASN A 108 5.92 -10.54 -11.40
N ASP A 109 7.21 -10.89 -11.51
CA ASP A 109 7.97 -10.97 -12.77
C ASP A 109 7.37 -11.94 -13.80
N LYS A 110 6.60 -12.93 -13.33
CA LYS A 110 5.94 -13.94 -14.16
C LYS A 110 4.49 -13.60 -14.52
N THR A 111 3.94 -12.56 -13.91
CA THR A 111 2.53 -12.19 -14.07
C THR A 111 2.43 -10.86 -14.81
N THR A 112 1.57 -10.79 -15.82
CA THR A 112 1.33 -9.54 -16.57
C THR A 112 0.01 -8.92 -16.12
N GLY A 113 0.06 -7.68 -15.66
CA GLY A 113 -1.09 -6.89 -15.23
C GLY A 113 -1.66 -6.01 -16.35
N PHE A 114 -2.77 -5.33 -16.04
CA PHE A 114 -3.34 -4.32 -16.95
C PHE A 114 -2.43 -3.10 -17.08
N GLU A 115 -1.70 -2.80 -16.01
CA GLU A 115 -0.76 -1.70 -15.92
C GLU A 115 0.38 -1.87 -16.92
N ASP A 116 0.86 -3.10 -17.16
CA ASP A 116 1.95 -3.38 -18.10
C ASP A 116 1.57 -3.06 -19.56
N ILE A 117 0.29 -3.18 -19.89
CA ILE A 117 -0.24 -2.92 -21.23
C ILE A 117 -0.52 -1.43 -21.43
N LEU A 118 -1.06 -0.78 -20.40
CA LEU A 118 -1.53 0.61 -20.49
C LEU A 118 -0.46 1.65 -20.12
N ASN A 119 0.55 1.28 -19.32
CA ASN A 119 1.60 2.18 -18.84
C ASN A 119 2.88 2.10 -19.71
N GLY A 120 2.72 2.32 -21.02
CA GLY A 120 3.85 2.30 -21.95
C GLY A 120 4.87 3.42 -21.66
N PRO A 121 6.19 3.15 -21.73
CA PRO A 121 7.23 4.13 -21.39
C PRO A 121 7.21 5.36 -22.32
N SER A 122 6.68 5.23 -23.54
CA SER A 122 6.48 6.32 -24.49
C SER A 122 5.37 7.31 -24.09
N GLN A 123 4.45 6.91 -23.20
CA GLN A 123 3.35 7.75 -22.74
C GLN A 123 3.66 8.47 -21.42
N SER A 124 4.85 8.23 -20.84
CA SER A 124 5.28 8.90 -19.62
C SER A 124 5.50 10.39 -19.87
N LYS A 125 4.65 11.23 -19.27
CA LYS A 125 4.75 12.71 -19.31
C LYS A 125 5.98 13.27 -18.58
N LEU A 126 6.82 12.42 -17.99
CA LEU A 126 7.94 12.83 -17.14
C LEU A 126 9.16 13.36 -17.92
N MET A 127 9.18 13.25 -19.25
CA MET A 127 10.32 13.65 -20.06
C MET A 127 10.38 15.17 -20.28
N GLY A 128 10.75 15.92 -19.24
CA GLY A 128 11.17 17.32 -19.34
C GLY A 128 12.59 17.47 -19.89
N LYS A 129 13.03 18.70 -20.20
CA LYS A 129 14.44 18.96 -20.57
C LYS A 129 15.34 18.50 -19.40
N PRO A 130 16.33 17.62 -19.63
CA PRO A 130 17.12 17.02 -18.56
C PRO A 130 17.77 18.03 -17.59
N HIS A 131 18.25 19.18 -18.10
CA HIS A 131 18.86 20.20 -17.24
C HIS A 131 17.85 20.75 -16.23
N LEU A 132 16.64 21.10 -16.67
CA LEU A 132 15.62 21.76 -15.83
C LEU A 132 15.14 20.82 -14.74
N THR A 133 14.93 19.55 -15.08
CA THR A 133 14.47 18.54 -14.11
C THR A 133 15.53 18.23 -13.06
N VAL A 134 16.82 18.29 -13.41
CA VAL A 134 17.93 18.09 -12.47
C VAL A 134 18.09 19.31 -11.58
N GLU A 135 18.06 20.52 -12.13
CA GLU A 135 18.16 21.77 -11.37
C GLU A 135 17.04 21.91 -10.35
N TYR A 136 15.79 21.65 -10.74
CA TYR A 136 14.64 21.66 -9.83
C TYR A 136 14.77 20.62 -8.71
N LYS A 137 15.28 19.42 -9.01
CA LYS A 137 15.43 18.36 -8.00
C LYS A 137 16.63 18.57 -7.06
N LEU A 138 17.59 19.40 -7.46
CA LEU A 138 18.73 19.80 -6.63
C LEU A 138 18.51 21.17 -5.95
N ASP A 139 17.30 21.74 -6.03
CA ASP A 139 16.95 23.07 -5.50
C ASP A 139 17.88 24.21 -6.00
N LEU A 140 18.29 24.14 -7.27
CA LEU A 140 19.16 25.14 -7.91
C LEU A 140 18.38 26.24 -8.66
N LEU A 141 17.06 26.07 -8.81
CA LEU A 141 16.09 26.99 -9.43
C LEU A 141 14.85 27.09 -8.54
#